data_AF-A0A846Y4W8-F1
#
_entry.id   AF-A0A846Y4W8-F1
#
_cell.length_a   1.000
_cell.length_b   1.000
_cell.length_c   1.000
_cell.angle_alpha   90.00
_cell.angle_beta   90.00
_cell.angle_gamma   90.00
#
_symmetry.space_group_name_H-M   'P 1'
#
loop_
_entity.id
_entity.type
_entity.pdbx_description
1 polymer ?
#
loop_
_entity_poly.entity_id
_entity_poly.type
_entity_poly.pdbx_seq_one_letter_code
_entity_poly.pdbx_strand_id
1 'polypeptide(L)'
;MPVTNTTTASAVKGLTLHVYRNAAAEMDHTNGGITATATRVTLVGISVEDLGGEVTRLPDWQVSTPTEDAPPVVAVVNRRWNGTARYAFLAPAEIRDNEIQRPPAGRYMFGGNYAATHDSRFRNALSYYLNNEGPDVLRVHDRTEL
;
A
#
# COMPACT_ATOMS: atom_id res chain seq x y z
N MET A 1 -44.18 1.23 6.15
CA MET A 1 -43.07 1.58 5.26
C MET A 1 -41.79 1.03 5.88
N PRO A 2 -41.08 0.08 5.26
CA PRO A 2 -39.77 -0.34 5.77
C PRO A 2 -38.77 0.78 5.49
N VAL A 3 -38.05 1.22 6.53
CA VAL A 3 -36.92 2.13 6.40
C VAL A 3 -35.73 1.32 5.90
N THR A 4 -35.35 1.52 4.64
CA THR A 4 -34.11 0.98 4.09
C THR A 4 -32.95 1.79 4.68
N ASN A 5 -32.26 1.23 5.67
CA ASN A 5 -30.99 1.76 6.14
C ASN A 5 -29.94 1.57 5.04
N THR A 6 -29.79 2.58 4.18
CA THR A 6 -28.65 2.68 3.26
C THR A 6 -27.44 3.03 4.10
N THR A 7 -26.75 2.01 4.64
CA THR A 7 -25.45 2.19 5.29
C THR A 7 -24.49 2.76 4.24
N THR A 8 -24.27 4.08 4.26
CA THR A 8 -23.32 4.72 3.36
C THR A 8 -21.93 4.17 3.72
N ALA A 9 -21.29 3.46 2.78
CA ALA A 9 -19.95 2.94 2.98
C ALA A 9 -19.02 4.10 3.35
N SER A 10 -18.31 3.98 4.47
CA SER A 10 -17.39 5.01 4.93
C SER A 10 -16.28 5.23 3.91
N ALA A 11 -15.94 6.50 3.67
CA ALA A 11 -14.87 6.89 2.75
C ALA A 11 -13.56 6.19 3.13
N VAL A 12 -12.82 5.74 2.11
CA VAL A 12 -11.52 5.08 2.30
C VAL A 12 -10.51 6.09 2.84
N LYS A 13 -9.84 5.72 3.93
CA LYS A 13 -8.75 6.49 4.53
C LYS A 13 -7.52 5.61 4.75
N GLY A 14 -6.38 6.24 5.00
CA GLY A 14 -5.11 5.56 5.21
C GLY A 14 -4.08 6.39 5.96
N LEU A 15 -2.93 5.78 6.24
CA LEU A 15 -1.76 6.47 6.76
C LEU A 15 -1.00 7.15 5.63
N THR A 16 -0.52 8.36 5.86
CA THR A 16 0.37 9.02 4.91
C THR A 16 1.80 8.50 5.08
N LEU A 17 2.41 8.05 4.00
CA LEU A 17 3.82 7.67 3.91
C LEU A 17 4.53 8.64 2.97
N HIS A 18 5.81 8.89 3.25
CA HIS A 18 6.70 9.71 2.42
C HIS A 18 7.50 8.81 1.48
N VAL A 19 7.61 9.21 0.22
CA VAL A 19 8.35 8.48 -0.80
C VAL A 19 9.80 8.94 -0.79
N TYR A 20 10.72 7.97 -0.70
CA TYR A 20 12.16 8.15 -0.75
C TYR A 20 12.70 7.58 -2.06
N ARG A 21 13.46 8.40 -2.79
CA ARG A 21 14.04 8.08 -4.09
C ARG A 21 15.56 8.21 -4.04
N ASN A 22 16.25 7.52 -4.94
CA ASN A 22 17.67 7.75 -5.14
C ASN A 22 17.88 9.17 -5.71
N ALA A 23 18.49 10.05 -4.92
CA ALA A 23 18.77 11.43 -5.34
C ALA A 23 19.80 11.52 -6.48
N ALA A 24 20.60 10.47 -6.69
CA ALA A 24 21.57 10.38 -7.79
C ALA A 24 20.98 9.70 -9.04
N ALA A 25 19.72 9.25 -9.02
CA ALA A 25 19.08 8.70 -10.21
C ALA A 25 18.79 9.83 -11.21
N GLU A 26 19.25 9.65 -12.45
CA GLU A 26 19.05 10.63 -13.53
C GLU A 26 17.70 10.46 -14.24
N MET A 27 16.98 9.36 -13.97
CA MET A 27 15.72 9.03 -14.63
C MET A 27 14.75 8.29 -13.71
N ASP A 28 13.49 8.23 -14.12
CA ASP A 28 12.46 7.41 -13.47
C ASP A 28 12.65 5.92 -13.79
N HIS A 29 12.83 5.12 -12.74
CA HIS A 29 12.96 3.66 -12.83
C HIS A 29 11.62 2.91 -12.60
N THR A 30 10.53 3.64 -12.33
CA THR A 30 9.18 3.08 -12.18
C THR A 30 8.44 2.95 -13.51
N ASN A 31 8.98 3.47 -14.62
CA ASN A 31 8.30 3.47 -15.92
C ASN A 31 6.91 4.13 -15.85
N GLY A 32 6.81 5.31 -15.22
CA GLY A 32 5.55 6.03 -15.04
C GLY A 32 4.65 5.49 -13.92
N GLY A 33 5.22 4.77 -12.95
CA GLY A 33 4.52 4.32 -11.75
C GLY A 33 4.04 5.48 -10.88
N ILE A 34 3.19 5.19 -9.89
CA ILE A 34 2.62 6.22 -9.01
C ILE A 34 3.69 7.05 -8.28
N THR A 35 4.85 6.44 -8.00
CA THR A 35 5.99 7.08 -7.34
C THR A 35 6.99 7.67 -8.32
N ALA A 36 6.72 7.71 -9.63
CA ALA A 36 7.48 8.53 -10.57
C ALA A 36 7.47 10.00 -10.13
N THR A 37 6.30 10.50 -9.69
CA THR A 37 6.08 11.90 -9.33
C THR A 37 5.60 12.11 -7.89
N ALA A 38 4.77 11.22 -7.34
CA ALA A 38 4.14 11.47 -6.03
C ALA A 38 5.16 11.45 -4.87
N THR A 39 5.27 12.53 -4.11
CA THR A 39 6.19 12.58 -2.93
C THR A 39 5.64 11.85 -1.71
N ARG A 40 4.35 11.48 -1.75
CA ARG A 40 3.64 10.79 -0.68
C ARG A 40 2.77 9.70 -1.27
N VAL A 41 2.36 8.75 -0.45
CA VAL A 41 1.32 7.76 -0.76
C VAL A 41 0.41 7.58 0.46
N THR A 42 -0.80 7.10 0.23
CA THR A 42 -1.76 6.83 1.32
C THR A 42 -1.95 5.33 1.48
N LEU A 43 -1.47 4.75 2.58
CA LEU A 43 -1.59 3.33 2.91
C LEU A 43 -3.00 3.03 3.43
N VAL A 44 -3.85 2.49 2.56
CA VAL A 44 -5.29 2.31 2.81
C VAL A 44 -5.68 0.95 3.39
N GLY A 45 -4.75 -0.01 3.39
CA GLY A 45 -5.01 -1.34 3.92
C GLY A 45 -3.88 -2.33 3.70
N ILE A 46 -4.13 -3.57 4.10
CA ILE A 46 -3.19 -4.68 4.02
C ILE A 46 -3.82 -5.88 3.32
N SER A 47 -3.08 -6.52 2.43
CA SER A 47 -3.44 -7.78 1.78
C SER A 47 -2.47 -8.86 2.23
N VAL A 48 -2.99 -10.01 2.65
CA VAL A 48 -2.21 -11.14 3.17
C VAL A 48 -2.49 -12.34 2.27
N GLU A 49 -1.42 -13.03 1.84
CA GLU A 49 -1.46 -14.19 0.92
C GLU A 49 -1.72 -13.83 -0.55
N ASP A 50 -0.65 -13.33 -1.18
CA ASP A 50 -0.48 -13.05 -2.61
C ASP A 50 -1.20 -11.79 -3.13
N LEU A 51 -0.68 -11.27 -4.23
CA LEU A 51 -1.14 -10.10 -4.99
C LEU A 51 -2.57 -10.29 -5.51
N GLY A 52 -3.55 -10.41 -4.62
CA GLY A 52 -4.91 -10.85 -4.93
C GLY A 52 -5.74 -11.27 -3.71
N GLY A 53 -5.15 -11.34 -2.51
CA GLY A 53 -5.90 -11.47 -1.26
C GLY A 53 -6.78 -10.25 -0.97
N GLU A 54 -7.87 -10.45 -0.24
CA GLU A 54 -8.76 -9.36 0.20
C GLU A 54 -7.99 -8.27 0.95
N VAL A 55 -8.33 -7.01 0.67
CA VAL A 55 -7.70 -5.87 1.33
C VAL A 55 -8.43 -5.59 2.64
N THR A 56 -7.74 -5.78 3.75
CA THR A 56 -8.24 -5.44 5.08
C THR A 56 -7.91 -3.99 5.41
N ARG A 57 -8.93 -3.19 5.73
CA ARG A 57 -8.74 -1.84 6.30
C ARG A 57 -8.38 -1.97 7.77
N LEU A 58 -7.29 -1.34 8.18
CA LEU A 58 -6.91 -1.29 9.58
C LEU A 58 -7.49 -0.03 10.23
N PRO A 59 -8.26 -0.14 11.34
CA PRO A 59 -8.87 1.01 12.00
C PRO A 59 -7.86 2.11 12.35
N ASP A 60 -6.70 1.72 12.88
CA ASP A 60 -5.65 2.66 13.29
C ASP A 60 -5.04 3.44 12.11
N TRP A 61 -5.19 2.92 10.90
CA TRP A 61 -4.71 3.57 9.67
C TRP A 61 -5.72 4.54 9.07
N GLN A 62 -6.97 4.60 9.52
CA GLN A 62 -8.03 5.40 8.88
C GLN A 62 -7.95 6.91 9.20
N VAL A 63 -6.84 7.56 8.83
CA VAL A 63 -6.53 8.96 9.19
C VAL A 63 -6.79 9.92 8.05
N SER A 64 -6.10 9.73 6.92
CA SER A 64 -6.05 10.67 5.80
C SER A 64 -6.78 10.11 4.59
N THR A 65 -7.52 10.95 3.88
CA THR A 65 -8.10 10.58 2.59
C THR A 65 -7.02 10.55 1.51
N PRO A 66 -6.96 9.53 0.64
CA PRO A 66 -6.10 9.54 -0.54
C PRO A 66 -6.37 10.76 -1.43
N THR A 67 -5.32 11.29 -2.07
CA THR A 67 -5.39 12.42 -2.99
C THR A 67 -4.51 12.14 -4.21
N GLU A 68 -4.58 12.99 -5.23
CA GLU A 68 -3.70 12.88 -6.41
C GLU A 68 -2.21 12.97 -6.03
N ASP A 69 -1.85 13.84 -5.07
CA ASP A 69 -0.48 14.00 -4.56
C ASP A 69 -0.05 12.91 -3.55
N ALA A 70 -0.99 12.09 -3.10
CA ALA A 70 -0.78 10.99 -2.17
C ALA A 70 -1.66 9.79 -2.56
N PRO A 71 -1.39 9.17 -3.73
CA PRO A 71 -2.23 8.12 -4.28
C PRO A 71 -2.31 6.90 -3.35
N PRO A 72 -3.41 6.13 -3.43
CA PRO A 72 -3.62 5.00 -2.53
C PRO A 72 -2.69 3.83 -2.84
N VAL A 73 -2.16 3.22 -1.77
CA VAL A 73 -1.37 1.99 -1.81
C VAL A 73 -1.85 1.00 -0.75
N VAL A 74 -1.56 -0.28 -0.98
CA VAL A 74 -1.77 -1.36 0.00
C VAL A 74 -0.44 -1.98 0.38
N ALA A 75 -0.31 -2.36 1.65
CA ALA A 75 0.77 -3.24 2.08
C ALA A 75 0.42 -4.67 1.67
N VAL A 76 1.27 -5.30 0.87
CA VAL A 76 1.11 -6.69 0.44
C VAL A 76 2.08 -7.53 1.24
N VAL A 77 1.54 -8.50 2.00
CA VAL A 77 2.32 -9.44 2.81
C VAL A 77 2.32 -10.81 2.13
N ASN A 78 3.49 -11.20 1.62
CA ASN A 78 3.70 -12.45 0.92
C ASN A 78 4.57 -13.42 1.70
N ARG A 79 4.38 -14.71 1.43
CA ARG A 79 5.27 -15.76 1.91
C ARG A 79 6.46 -15.87 0.97
N ARG A 80 7.66 -16.06 1.53
CA ARG A 80 8.83 -16.47 0.75
C ARG A 80 8.64 -17.92 0.28
N TRP A 81 9.33 -18.28 -0.80
CA TRP A 81 9.30 -19.62 -1.40
C TRP A 81 9.59 -20.76 -0.40
N ASN A 82 10.44 -20.51 0.61
CA ASN A 82 10.76 -21.48 1.65
C ASN A 82 9.67 -21.65 2.72
N GLY A 83 8.53 -20.95 2.61
CA GLY A 83 7.35 -21.09 3.46
C GLY A 83 7.47 -20.53 4.89
N THR A 84 8.67 -20.24 5.37
CA THR A 84 8.93 -19.88 6.77
C THR A 84 9.05 -18.37 7.01
N ALA A 85 9.42 -17.59 6.00
CA ALA A 85 9.59 -16.15 6.13
C ALA A 85 8.51 -15.39 5.36
N ARG A 86 8.07 -14.27 5.91
CA ARG A 86 7.18 -13.32 5.23
C ARG A 86 7.94 -12.06 4.84
N TYR A 87 7.48 -11.38 3.82
CA TYR A 87 7.99 -10.07 3.44
C TYR A 87 6.83 -9.19 3.00
N ALA A 88 7.03 -7.87 3.13
CA ALA A 88 6.06 -6.89 2.70
C ALA A 88 6.64 -5.95 1.64
N PHE A 89 5.74 -5.38 0.85
CA PHE A 89 5.98 -4.27 -0.06
C PHE A 89 4.69 -3.48 -0.23
N LEU A 90 4.79 -2.29 -0.81
CA LEU A 90 3.64 -1.46 -1.15
C LEU A 90 3.29 -1.67 -2.62
N ALA A 91 2.00 -1.75 -2.95
CA ALA A 91 1.52 -1.78 -4.33
C ALA A 91 0.45 -0.71 -4.54
N PRO A 92 0.36 -0.10 -5.75
CA PRO A 92 -0.74 0.76 -6.13
C PRO A 92 -2.09 0.09 -5.89
N ALA A 93 -3.04 0.84 -5.35
CA ALA A 93 -4.43 0.41 -5.23
C ALA A 93 -5.32 1.34 -6.05
N GLU A 94 -6.49 0.86 -6.42
CA GLU A 94 -7.55 1.68 -7.00
C GLU A 94 -8.72 1.73 -6.04
N ILE A 95 -9.43 2.85 -5.98
CA ILE A 95 -10.64 3.00 -5.17
C ILE A 95 -11.81 3.25 -6.11
N ARG A 96 -12.82 2.39 -6.07
CA ARG A 96 -14.09 2.55 -6.81
C ARG A 96 -15.24 2.33 -5.85
N ASP A 97 -16.25 3.19 -5.87
CA ASP A 97 -17.43 3.10 -5.01
C ASP A 97 -17.12 2.93 -3.50
N ASN A 98 -16.10 3.64 -3.02
CA ASN A 98 -15.55 3.53 -1.66
C ASN A 98 -15.02 2.13 -1.31
N GLU A 99 -14.64 1.31 -2.29
CA GLU A 99 -14.01 0.00 -2.10
C GLU A 99 -12.60 -0.03 -2.70
N ILE A 100 -11.68 -0.65 -1.97
CA ILE A 100 -10.30 -0.82 -2.41
C ILE A 100 -10.27 -2.01 -3.38
N GLN A 101 -9.99 -1.72 -4.65
CA GLN A 101 -9.84 -2.72 -5.68
C GLN A 101 -8.53 -3.48 -5.46
N ARG A 102 -8.56 -4.77 -5.77
CA ARG A 102 -7.36 -5.61 -5.65
C ARG A 102 -6.29 -5.10 -6.62
N PRO A 103 -5.02 -4.98 -6.19
CA PRO A 103 -3.95 -4.67 -7.11
C PRO A 103 -3.86 -5.78 -8.18
N PRO A 104 -3.72 -5.45 -9.46
CA PRO A 104 -3.60 -6.46 -10.50
C PRO A 104 -2.39 -7.37 -10.23
N ALA A 105 -2.66 -8.66 -10.03
CA ALA A 105 -1.67 -9.68 -9.73
C ALA A 105 -0.53 -9.67 -10.76
N GLY A 106 0.72 -9.65 -10.27
CA GLY A 106 1.92 -9.84 -11.09
C GLY A 106 2.34 -8.67 -12.00
N ARG A 107 1.67 -7.51 -11.96
CA ARG A 107 2.00 -6.38 -12.86
C ARG A 107 2.98 -5.36 -12.31
N TYR A 108 3.22 -5.38 -11.00
CA TYR A 108 4.05 -4.38 -10.37
C TYR A 108 5.34 -4.96 -9.82
N MET A 109 6.45 -4.35 -10.24
CA MET A 109 7.78 -4.67 -9.76
C MET A 109 8.34 -3.52 -8.93
N PHE A 110 9.37 -3.81 -8.13
CA PHE A 110 10.11 -2.79 -7.42
C PHE A 110 10.83 -1.86 -8.40
N GLY A 111 10.47 -0.57 -8.37
CA GLY A 111 11.04 0.46 -9.25
C GLY A 111 12.18 1.27 -8.62
N GLY A 112 12.72 0.84 -7.48
CA GLY A 112 13.81 1.55 -6.79
C GLY A 112 13.37 2.56 -5.72
N ASN A 113 12.06 2.81 -5.58
CA ASN A 113 11.52 3.77 -4.60
C ASN A 113 11.03 3.08 -3.33
N TYR A 114 11.22 3.76 -2.20
CA TYR A 114 10.78 3.28 -0.89
C TYR A 114 9.73 4.24 -0.31
N ALA A 115 8.94 3.79 0.66
CA ALA A 115 8.12 4.68 1.46
C ALA A 115 8.13 4.32 2.94
N ALA A 116 8.10 5.34 3.79
CA ALA A 116 8.14 5.21 5.24
C ALA A 116 7.30 6.30 5.93
N THR A 117 7.06 6.14 7.22
CA THR A 117 6.43 7.13 8.08
C THR A 117 7.04 7.07 9.48
N HIS A 118 6.97 8.17 10.23
CA HIS A 118 7.38 8.19 11.64
C HIS A 118 6.28 7.70 12.59
N ASP A 119 5.16 7.24 12.03
CA ASP A 119 4.01 6.76 12.77
C ASP A 119 4.19 5.31 13.22
N SER A 120 4.23 5.07 14.53
CA SER A 120 4.39 3.73 15.09
C SER A 120 3.27 2.75 14.67
N ARG A 121 2.09 3.25 14.28
CA ARG A 121 0.98 2.42 13.79
C ARG A 121 1.34 1.64 12.53
N PHE A 122 2.27 2.16 11.73
CA PHE A 122 2.78 1.46 10.55
C PHE A 122 3.57 0.21 10.94
N ARG A 123 4.62 0.40 11.74
CA ARG A 123 5.51 -0.68 12.18
C ARG A 123 4.78 -1.72 13.03
N ASN A 124 3.94 -1.27 13.96
CA ASN A 124 3.24 -2.16 14.90
C ASN A 124 2.29 -3.10 14.16
N ALA A 125 1.50 -2.57 13.20
CA ALA A 125 0.61 -3.39 12.39
C ALA A 125 1.40 -4.41 11.54
N LEU A 126 2.46 -3.97 10.86
CA LEU A 126 3.26 -4.87 10.02
C LEU A 126 3.96 -5.98 10.82
N SER A 127 4.38 -5.69 12.06
CA SER A 127 5.03 -6.68 12.94
C SER A 127 4.15 -7.92 13.15
N TYR A 128 2.84 -7.69 13.36
CA TYR A 128 1.85 -8.75 13.51
C TYR A 128 1.76 -9.64 12.27
N TYR A 129 1.64 -9.04 11.07
CA TYR A 129 1.47 -9.80 9.83
C TYR A 129 2.74 -10.49 9.33
N LEU A 130 3.91 -9.92 9.66
CA LEU A 130 5.21 -10.46 9.28
C LEU A 130 5.73 -11.52 10.26
N ASN A 131 5.12 -11.65 11.45
CA ASN A 131 5.60 -12.52 12.53
C ASN A 131 7.07 -12.24 12.88
N ASN A 132 7.45 -10.96 12.88
CA ASN A 132 8.78 -10.46 13.20
C ASN A 132 8.69 -8.97 13.55
N GLU A 133 9.81 -8.31 13.88
CA GLU A 133 9.87 -6.86 13.92
C GLU A 133 9.43 -6.26 12.57
N GLY A 134 8.45 -5.35 12.63
CA GLY A 134 7.94 -4.65 11.47
C GLY A 134 8.99 -3.70 10.90
N PRO A 135 9.04 -3.52 9.58
CA PRO A 135 9.99 -2.61 8.96
C PRO A 135 9.55 -1.15 9.16
N ASP A 136 10.53 -0.26 9.30
CA ASP A 136 10.28 1.19 9.28
C ASP A 136 10.05 1.72 7.85
N VAL A 137 10.47 0.96 6.83
CA VAL A 137 10.42 1.35 5.43
C VAL A 137 10.07 0.16 4.54
N LEU A 138 9.21 0.37 3.54
CA LEU A 138 8.86 -0.62 2.55
C LEU A 138 9.29 -0.21 1.15
N ARG A 139 9.64 -1.21 0.34
CA ARG A 139 9.76 -1.06 -1.11
C ARG A 139 8.41 -0.72 -1.71
N VAL A 140 8.37 0.16 -2.69
CA VAL A 140 7.19 0.41 -3.51
C VAL A 140 7.32 -0.37 -4.82
N HIS A 141 6.40 -1.29 -5.02
CA HIS A 141 6.24 -2.04 -6.25
C HIS A 141 5.18 -1.34 -7.09
N ASP A 142 5.60 -0.43 -7.94
CA ASP A 142 4.76 0.32 -8.87
C ASP A 142 5.37 0.41 -10.27
N ARG A 143 6.50 -0.27 -10.52
CA ARG A 143 7.07 -0.37 -11.85
C ARG A 143 6.20 -1.24 -12.73
N THR A 144 5.76 -0.70 -13.86
CA THR A 144 5.05 -1.45 -14.89
C THR A 144 6.04 -1.94 -15.95
N GLU A 145 5.93 -3.21 -16.34
CA GLU A 145 6.61 -3.75 -17.51
C GLU A 145 5.55 -3.98 -18.61
N LEU A 146 5.83 -3.49 -19.83
CA LEU A 146 5.00 -3.68 -21.02
C LEU A 146 5.37 -4.97 -21.74
#